data_AF-A0A929ILM5-F1
#
_entry.id   AF-A0A929ILM5-F1
#
_cell.length_a   1.000
_cell.length_b   1.000
_cell.length_c   1.000
_cell.angle_alpha   90.00
_cell.angle_beta   90.00
_cell.angle_gamma   90.00
#
_symmetry.space_group_name_H-M   'P 1'
#
loop_
_entity.id
_entity.type
_entity.pdbx_description
1 polymer ?
#
loop_
_entity_poly.entity_id
_entity_poly.type
_entity_poly.pdbx_seq_one_letter_code
_entity_poly.pdbx_strand_id
1 'polypeptide(L)' 'ERMIPRGPLGRQQMKNLKVYAGTDHPHVAQQPTVLDVASMNPKNKRIA' A
#
# COMPACT_ATOMS: atom_id res chain seq x y z
N GLU A 1 6.06 -8.79 -15.00
CA GLU A 1 5.14 -7.66 -15.31
C GLU A 1 5.20 -6.62 -14.19
N ARG A 2 4.87 -5.34 -14.47
CA ARG A 2 4.72 -4.32 -13.41
C ARG A 2 3.28 -4.41 -12.90
N MET A 3 3.08 -4.43 -11.58
CA MET A 3 1.76 -4.51 -10.92
C MET A 3 0.82 -3.34 -11.25
N ILE A 4 1.35 -2.24 -11.82
CA ILE A 4 0.59 -1.05 -12.23
C ILE A 4 0.75 -0.87 -13.75
N PRO A 5 -0.34 -0.59 -14.48
CA PRO A 5 -0.30 -0.38 -15.93
C PRO A 5 0.55 0.85 -16.29
N ARG A 6 1.16 0.83 -17.48
CA ARG A 6 1.88 2.01 -18.00
C ARG A 6 0.89 3.00 -18.61
N GLY A 7 1.18 4.30 -18.49
CA GLY A 7 0.38 5.37 -19.10
C GLY A 7 -0.22 6.35 -18.10
N PRO A 8 -1.15 7.21 -18.54
CA PRO A 8 -1.75 8.27 -17.70
C PRO A 8 -2.45 7.72 -16.45
N LEU A 9 -3.21 6.62 -16.59
CA LEU A 9 -3.90 5.98 -15.48
C LEU A 9 -2.93 5.46 -14.41
N GLY A 10 -1.83 4.80 -14.83
CA GLY A 10 -0.80 4.34 -13.90
C GLY A 10 -0.16 5.49 -13.13
N ARG A 11 0.09 6.63 -13.79
CA ARG A 11 0.60 7.85 -13.12
C ARG A 11 -0.38 8.39 -12.10
N GLN A 12 -1.69 8.35 -12.37
CA GLN A 12 -2.72 8.76 -11.40
C GLN A 12 -2.75 7.82 -10.19
N GLN A 13 -2.73 6.50 -10.40
CA GLN A 13 -2.70 5.53 -9.29
C GLN A 13 -1.46 5.72 -8.41
N MET A 14 -0.27 5.92 -9.01
CA MET A 14 0.97 6.15 -8.27
C MET A 14 0.98 7.45 -7.46
N LYS A 15 0.17 8.47 -7.80
CA LYS A 15 0.06 9.70 -7.00
C LYS A 15 -0.62 9.47 -5.65
N ASN A 16 -1.48 8.45 -5.55
CA ASN A 16 -2.21 8.13 -4.33
C ASN A 16 -1.38 7.28 -3.36
N LEU A 17 -0.35 6.59 -3.85
CA LEU A 17 0.55 5.78 -3.01
C LEU A 17 1.55 6.68 -2.28
N LYS A 18 1.61 6.56 -0.95
CA LYS A 18 2.61 7.21 -0.09
C LYS A 18 3.41 6.15 0.65
N VAL A 19 4.73 6.18 0.49
CA VAL A 19 5.66 5.23 1.13
C VAL A 19 6.58 6.02 2.05
N TYR A 20 6.61 5.63 3.32
CA TYR A 20 7.45 6.23 4.34
C TYR A 20 8.48 5.19 4.80
N ALA A 21 9.72 5.64 5.05
CA ALA A 21 10.79 4.74 5.47
C ALA A 21 10.65 4.30 6.94
N GLY A 22 10.05 5.16 7.79
CA GLY A 22 9.82 4.90 9.20
C GLY A 22 8.38 4.47 9.50
N THR A 23 8.08 4.33 10.79
CA THR A 23 6.75 3.98 11.30
C THR A 23 5.75 5.13 11.23
N ASP A 24 6.25 6.37 11.17
CA ASP A 24 5.43 7.57 11.27
C ASP A 24 5.06 8.14 9.89
N HIS A 25 3.86 8.74 9.81
CA HIS A 25 3.37 9.43 8.63
C HIS A 25 2.52 10.66 9.00
N PRO A 26 2.48 11.73 8.16
CA PRO A 26 1.74 12.95 8.46
C PRO A 26 0.21 12.83 8.30
N HIS A 27 -0.31 11.67 7.91
CA HIS A 27 -1.72 11.46 7.57
C HIS A 27 -2.66 11.16 8.75
N VAL A 28 -2.26 11.49 9.98
CA VAL A 28 -3.04 11.20 11.20
C VAL A 28 -4.44 11.83 11.14
N ALA A 29 -4.57 13.03 10.57
CA ALA A 29 -5.86 13.72 10.45
C ALA A 29 -6.89 12.99 9.59
N GLN A 30 -6.46 12.09 8.69
CA GLN A 30 -7.35 11.33 7.81
C GLN A 30 -7.94 10.08 8.48
N GLN A 31 -7.51 9.77 9.72
CA GLN A 31 -7.94 8.59 10.46
C GLN A 31 -7.83 7.29 9.63
N PRO A 32 -6.62 6.98 9.09
CA PRO A 32 -6.45 5.80 8.25
C PRO A 32 -6.77 4.51 9.01
N THR A 33 -7.49 3.60 8.35
CA THR A 33 -7.81 2.29 8.91
C THR A 33 -6.66 1.31 8.67
N VAL A 34 -6.32 0.52 9.69
CA VAL A 34 -5.30 -0.51 9.58
C VAL A 34 -5.83 -1.65 8.71
N LEU A 35 -5.08 -1.97 7.64
CA LEU A 35 -5.39 -3.08 6.75
C LEU A 35 -4.47 -4.27 7.06
N ASP A 36 -5.02 -5.32 7.67
CA ASP A 36 -4.30 -6.57 7.90
C ASP A 36 -4.35 -7.48 6.66
N VAL A 37 -3.37 -7.33 5.78
CA VAL A 37 -3.23 -8.15 4.56
C VAL A 37 -2.87 -9.61 4.89
N ALA A 38 -2.25 -9.86 6.04
CA ALA A 38 -1.76 -11.18 6.41
C ALA A 38 -2.90 -12.16 6.77
N SER A 39 -4.02 -11.68 7.31
CA SER A 39 -5.19 -12.51 7.62
C SER A 39 -6.06 -12.86 6.42
N MET A 40 -5.98 -12.09 5.33
CA MET A 40 -6.83 -12.27 4.15
C MET A 40 -6.54 -13.56 3.37
N ASN A 41 -5.32 -14.08 3.42
CA ASN A 41 -4.95 -15.32 2.76
C ASN A 41 -3.79 -16.00 3.49
N PRO A 42 -3.83 -17.32 3.75
CA PRO A 42 -2.72 -18.06 4.33
C PRO A 42 -1.38 -17.86 3.61
N LYS A 43 -1.40 -17.61 2.29
CA LYS A 43 -0.20 -17.36 1.46
C LYS A 43 0.41 -15.97 1.64
N ASN A 44 -0.29 -15.03 2.28
CA ASN A 44 0.21 -13.67 2.54
C ASN A 44 1.11 -13.60 3.78
N LYS A 45 1.15 -14.66 4.58
CA LYS A 45 2.07 -14.79 5.71
C LYS A 45 3.38 -15.38 5.20
N ARG A 46 4.51 -14.72 5.49
CA ARG A 46 5.82 -15.35 5.32
C ARG A 46 5.93 -16.46 6.35
N ILE A 47 5.91 -17.71 5.88
CA ILE A 47 6.28 -18.87 6.68
C ILE A 47 7.81 -18.82 6.78
N ALA A 48 8.33 -18.85 8.02
CA ALA A 48 9.75 -18.89 8.30
C ALA A 48 10.34 -20.27 7.99
#